data_AF-A0A438MJW1-F1
#
_entry.id   AF-A0A438MJW1-F1
#
_cell.length_a   1.000
_cell.length_b   1.000
_cell.length_c   1.000
_cell.angle_alpha   90.00
_cell.angle_beta   90.00
_cell.angle_gamma   90.00
#
_symmetry.space_group_name_H-M   'P 1'
#
loop_
_entity.id
_entity.type
_entity.pdbx_description
1 polymer ?
#
loop_
_entity_poly.entity_id
_entity_poly.type
_entity_poly.pdbx_seq_one_letter_code
_entity_poly.pdbx_strand_id
1 'polypeptide(L)'
;MRVTFLGSTSQNGGSPTLWATDRGSLVVRGYRVTDSQALADLGEVPSGEADIEIPLELLRFYQAPTIVADAATTAAASESAEEGR
;
A
#
# COMPACT_ATOMS: atom_id res chain seq x y z
N MET A 1 8.32 7.05 -10.52
CA MET A 1 7.25 6.13 -10.12
C MET A 1 6.20 6.14 -11.21
N ARG A 2 5.75 4.96 -11.65
CA ARG A 2 4.56 4.79 -12.49
C ARG A 2 3.45 4.15 -11.67
N VAL A 3 2.21 4.39 -12.08
CA VAL A 3 1.02 3.89 -11.38
C VAL A 3 0.07 3.21 -12.37
N THR A 4 -0.54 2.12 -11.92
CA THR A 4 -1.57 1.37 -12.64
C THR A 4 -2.87 1.48 -11.87
N PHE A 5 -3.95 1.92 -12.54
CA PHE A 5 -5.26 2.06 -11.92
C PHE A 5 -5.81 0.68 -11.53
N LEU A 6 -6.22 0.54 -10.26
CA LEU A 6 -6.84 -0.68 -9.75
C LEU A 6 -8.36 -0.54 -9.65
N GLY A 7 -8.85 0.63 -9.25
CA GLY A 7 -10.29 0.84 -9.14
C GLY A 7 -10.67 2.13 -8.41
N SER A 8 -11.96 2.43 -8.47
CA SER A 8 -12.61 3.53 -7.76
C SER A 8 -14.06 3.16 -7.48
N THR A 9 -14.61 3.65 -6.37
CA THR A 9 -16.05 3.62 -6.10
C THR A 9 -16.73 4.95 -6.42
N SER A 10 -15.98 5.91 -6.96
CA SER A 10 -16.45 7.22 -7.39
C SER A 10 -17.00 7.19 -8.82
N GLN A 11 -18.04 7.99 -9.08
CA GLN A 11 -18.49 8.28 -10.44
C GLN A 11 -17.64 9.43 -11.01
N ASN A 12 -17.32 9.39 -12.30
CA ASN A 12 -16.59 10.44 -13.03
C ASN A 12 -15.15 10.74 -12.53
N GLY A 13 -14.45 9.76 -11.94
CA GLY A 13 -13.02 9.87 -11.66
C GLY A 13 -12.63 10.68 -10.42
N GLY A 14 -13.57 10.89 -9.50
CA GLY A 14 -13.31 11.47 -8.18
C GLY A 14 -12.70 10.46 -7.18
N SER A 15 -12.57 10.89 -5.92
CA SER A 15 -12.23 10.02 -4.80
C SER A 15 -13.42 9.16 -4.37
N PRO A 16 -13.18 7.96 -3.81
CA PRO A 16 -11.86 7.36 -3.55
C PRO A 16 -11.30 6.59 -4.77
N THR A 17 -9.98 6.55 -4.91
CA THR A 17 -9.31 5.84 -6.01
C THR A 17 -8.04 5.14 -5.55
N LEU A 18 -7.78 3.95 -6.10
CA LEU A 18 -6.63 3.13 -5.77
C LEU A 18 -5.78 2.82 -7.01
N TRP A 19 -4.46 2.91 -6.85
CA TRP A 19 -3.48 2.50 -7.85
C TRP A 19 -2.39 1.62 -7.23
N ALA A 20 -1.87 0.67 -8.01
CA ALA A 20 -0.60 0.00 -7.73
C ALA A 20 0.56 0.84 -8.29
N THR A 21 1.70 0.82 -7.62
CA THR A 21 2.95 1.39 -8.13
C THR A 21 3.82 0.31 -8.75
N ASP A 22 4.70 0.72 -9.66
CA ASP A 22 5.81 -0.11 -10.16
C ASP A 22 6.88 -0.46 -9.11
N ARG A 23 6.65 -0.11 -7.83
CA ARG A 23 7.55 -0.31 -6.69
C ARG A 23 7.00 -1.29 -5.66
N GLY A 24 5.86 -1.95 -5.93
CA GLY A 24 5.22 -2.85 -4.97
C GLY A 24 4.51 -2.13 -3.82
N SER A 25 4.11 -0.87 -4.03
CA SER A 25 3.31 -0.09 -3.07
C SER A 25 1.98 0.36 -3.68
N LEU A 26 1.11 0.94 -2.86
CA LEU A 26 -0.16 1.51 -3.30
C LEU A 26 -0.11 3.03 -3.24
N VAL A 27 -0.81 3.68 -4.18
CA VAL A 27 -1.21 5.08 -4.08
C VAL A 27 -2.71 5.12 -3.87
N VAL A 28 -3.14 5.91 -2.90
CA VAL A 28 -4.54 6.12 -2.56
C VAL A 28 -4.87 7.60 -2.73
N ARG A 29 -6.04 7.87 -3.31
CA ARG A 29 -6.66 9.20 -3.27
C ARG A 29 -7.99 9.09 -2.53
N GLY A 30 -8.13 9.89 -1.48
CA GLY A 30 -9.32 9.95 -0.63
C GLY A 30 -9.53 11.36 -0.11
N TYR A 31 -10.25 11.47 1.01
CA TYR A 31 -10.48 12.74 1.67
C TYR A 31 -9.47 12.93 2.79
N ARG A 32 -8.91 14.15 2.91
CA ARG A 32 -8.05 14.47 4.04
C ARG A 32 -8.87 14.40 5.32
N VAL A 33 -8.31 13.79 6.36
CA VAL A 33 -8.93 13.79 7.68
C VAL A 33 -8.91 15.22 8.22
N THR A 34 -10.08 15.76 8.55
CA THR A 34 -10.23 17.09 9.16
C THR A 34 -10.92 17.05 10.52
N ASP A 35 -11.37 15.87 10.96
CA ASP A 35 -11.99 15.70 12.26
C ASP A 35 -10.95 15.89 13.37
N SER A 36 -11.20 16.84 14.27
CA SER A 36 -10.25 17.21 15.31
C SER A 36 -10.00 16.11 16.35
N GLN A 37 -10.98 15.23 16.61
CA GLN A 37 -10.80 14.12 17.55
C GLN A 37 -9.94 13.04 16.91
N ALA A 38 -10.24 12.67 15.67
CA ALA A 38 -9.43 11.72 14.91
C ALA A 38 -7.97 12.19 14.75
N LEU A 39 -7.76 13.48 14.46
CA LEU A 39 -6.41 14.05 14.36
C LEU A 39 -5.68 14.05 15.71
N ALA A 40 -6.39 14.24 16.83
CA ALA A 40 -5.79 14.14 18.16
C ALA A 40 -5.35 12.71 18.49
N ASP A 41 -6.11 11.70 18.04
CA ASP A 41 -5.76 10.28 18.21
C ASP A 41 -4.57 9.85 17.33
N LEU A 42 -4.46 10.40 16.11
CA LEU A 42 -3.38 10.12 15.17
C LEU A 42 -2.07 10.85 15.54
N GLY A 43 -2.17 12.05 16.12
CA GLY A 43 -1.03 12.87 16.52
C GLY A 43 -0.56 13.84 15.43
N GLU A 44 0.69 14.27 15.53
CA GLU A 44 1.27 15.24 14.59
C GLU A 44 1.57 14.59 13.23
N VAL A 45 1.02 15.17 12.15
CA VAL A 45 1.30 14.77 10.78
C VAL A 45 2.62 15.41 10.33
N PRO A 46 3.63 14.63 9.88
CA PRO A 46 4.88 15.19 9.40
C PRO A 46 4.72 16.15 8.21
N SER A 47 5.69 17.04 8.06
CA SER A 47 5.69 18.01 6.95
C SER A 47 5.70 17.30 5.60
N GLY A 48 4.72 17.65 4.75
CA GLY A 48 4.55 17.04 3.43
C GLY A 48 3.67 15.79 3.40
N GLU A 49 3.15 15.35 4.55
CA GLU A 49 2.25 14.20 4.68
C GLU A 49 0.79 14.64 4.89
N ALA A 50 -0.14 13.69 4.78
CA ALA A 50 -1.55 13.90 5.04
C ALA A 50 -2.23 12.57 5.41
N ASP A 51 -3.06 12.60 6.45
CA ASP A 51 -3.96 11.49 6.75
C ASP A 51 -5.13 11.49 5.76
N ILE A 52 -5.36 10.34 5.14
CA ILE A 52 -6.38 10.16 4.11
C ILE A 52 -7.33 9.06 4.54
N GLU A 53 -8.60 9.41 4.68
CA GLU A 53 -9.67 8.45 4.90
C GLU A 53 -10.16 7.88 3.56
N ILE A 54 -10.38 6.57 3.54
CA ILE A 54 -11.00 5.84 2.43
C ILE A 54 -12.05 4.86 2.93
N PRO A 55 -13.10 4.59 2.15
CA PRO A 55 -14.05 3.55 2.50
C PRO A 55 -13.44 2.17 2.29
N LEU A 56 -13.78 1.24 3.18
CA LEU A 56 -13.26 -0.14 3.16
C LEU A 56 -13.50 -0.87 1.83
N GLU A 57 -14.62 -0.58 1.16
CA GLU A 57 -14.93 -1.14 -0.15
C GLU A 57 -13.89 -0.84 -1.23
N LEU A 58 -13.06 0.20 -1.07
CA LEU A 58 -11.97 0.49 -2.00
C LEU A 58 -10.93 -0.64 -2.00
N LEU A 59 -10.72 -1.30 -0.86
CA LEU A 59 -9.72 -2.36 -0.72
C LEU A 59 -10.08 -3.62 -1.51
N ARG A 60 -11.33 -3.78 -1.97
CA ARG A 60 -11.72 -4.90 -2.83
C ARG A 60 -11.00 -4.90 -4.18
N PHE A 61 -10.49 -3.74 -4.62
CA PHE A 61 -9.72 -3.60 -5.85
C PHE A 61 -8.24 -3.96 -5.67
N TYR A 62 -7.78 -4.10 -4.42
CA TYR A 62 -6.44 -4.59 -4.15
C TYR A 62 -6.43 -6.11 -4.15
N GLN A 63 -5.54 -6.69 -4.95
CA GLN A 63 -5.15 -8.08 -4.84
C GLN A 63 -3.73 -8.11 -4.30
N ALA A 64 -3.53 -8.76 -3.15
CA ALA A 64 -2.20 -8.97 -2.62
C ALA A 64 -1.35 -9.65 -3.69
N PRO A 65 -0.13 -9.16 -3.98
CA PRO A 65 0.74 -9.85 -4.89
C PRO A 65 0.97 -11.26 -4.35
N THR A 66 0.66 -12.26 -5.17
CA THR A 66 1.05 -13.64 -4.86
C THR A 66 2.57 -13.64 -4.80
N ILE A 67 3.11 -13.73 -3.59
CA ILE A 67 4.52 -14.05 -3.43
C ILE A 67 4.64 -15.52 -3.86
N VAL A 68 4.89 -15.73 -5.14
CA VAL A 68 5.53 -16.97 -5.57
C VAL A 68 6.92 -16.90 -4.96
N ALA A 69 7.10 -17.65 -3.87
CA ALA A 69 8.44 -17.87 -3.35
C ALA A 69 9.25 -18.45 -4.50
N ASP A 70 10.13 -17.64 -5.08
CA ASP A 70 11.09 -18.13 -6.04
C ASP A 70 11.97 -19.12 -5.28
N ALA A 71 11.77 -20.41 -5.58
CA ALA A 71 12.52 -21.51 -4.96
C ALA A 71 14.04 -21.33 -5.13
N ALA A 72 14.50 -20.45 -6.03
CA ALA A 72 15.91 -20.13 -6.20
C ALA A 72 16.54 -19.28 -5.07
N THR A 73 15.77 -18.50 -4.30
CA THR A 73 16.34 -17.65 -3.23
C THR A 73 16.53 -18.40 -1.89
N THR A 74 15.76 -19.46 -1.62
CA THR A 74 15.88 -20.23 -0.38
C THR A 74 17.12 -21.13 -0.36
N ALA A 75 17.64 -21.56 -1.51
CA ALA A 75 18.80 -22.46 -1.59
C ALA A 75 20.13 -21.76 -1.20
N ALA A 76 20.31 -20.49 -1.57
CA ALA A 76 21.55 -19.75 -1.31
C ALA A 76 21.79 -19.43 0.19
N ALA A 77 20.73 -19.39 1.00
CA ALA A 77 20.84 -19.15 2.44
C ALA A 77 21.22 -20.41 3.24
N SER A 78 20.91 -21.61 2.73
CA SER A 78 21.25 -22.87 3.38
C SER A 78 22.69 -23.32 3.12
N GLU A 79 23.28 -22.96 1.98
CA GLU A 79 24.65 -23.40 1.63
C GLU A 79 25.75 -22.66 2.42
N SER A 80 25.48 -21.47 2.95
CA SER A 80 26.45 -20.73 3.77
C SER A 80 26.55 -21.19 5.23
N ALA A 81 25.67 -22.11 5.67
CA ALA A 81 25.60 -22.56 7.06
C ALA A 81 26.31 -23.91 7.32
N GLU A 82 26.71 -24.65 6.26
CA GLU A 82 27.26 -26.00 6.39
C GLU A 82 28.78 -26.09 6.13
N GLU A 83 29.42 -25.07 5.54
CA GLU A 83 30.88 -25.01 5.28
C GLU A 83 31.70 -24.57 6.53
N GLY A 84 31.28 -25.00 7.72
CA GLY A 84 31.84 -24.53 8.99
C GLY A 84 31.78 -25.53 10.14
N ARG A 85 31.85 -26.84 9.85
CA ARG A 85 31.97 -27.90 10.86
C ARG A 85 33.14 -28.82 10.59
#